data_AF-A0A7S4E2K1-F1
#
_entry.id   AF-A0A7S4E2K1-F1
#
_cell.length_a   1.000
_cell.length_b   1.000
_cell.length_c   1.000
_cell.angle_alpha   90.00
_cell.angle_beta   90.00
_cell.angle_gamma   90.00
#
_symmetry.space_group_name_H-M   'P 1'
#
loop_
_entity.id
_entity.type
_entity.pdbx_description
1 polymer ?
#
loop_
_entity_poly.entity_id
_entity_poly.type
_entity_poly.pdbx_seq_one_letter_code
_entity_poly.pdbx_strand_id
1 'polypeptide(L)'
;TQAPQGERSFSCAPAVKVVALCCAFSRRLHIVDHLHTYCCVTAHCSHGHHRSHNCTLLARGITALTTALTTTTDSHTSNMLALRHLARRTAARGFATSTNSRTWKVYLSGEIHSDWREVIGDGVAQRNLPVTIDAPNTSHEDSDDCGAIILGDEEKRPNYDNKGARLNLIRTRTLIDDADVVVVRFGDKYRQWNAAFDAGYATAKGKALVTLHPPGVSHMLKEVNATALAVCEDASQVVDVLDYVITGALPEPRDGPGFKTMMERQGAGNPNPGG
;
A
#
# COMPACT_ATOMS: atom_id res chain seq x y z
N THR A 1 14.16 70.27 33.16
CA THR A 1 13.02 69.49 32.66
C THR A 1 13.42 68.02 32.67
N GLN A 2 12.67 67.22 33.46
CA GLN A 2 12.68 65.76 33.61
C GLN A 2 13.93 65.04 34.17
N ALA A 3 13.76 64.53 35.39
CA ALA A 3 14.25 63.23 35.86
C ALA A 3 13.10 62.18 35.74
N PRO A 4 13.17 60.97 36.32
CA PRO A 4 13.89 59.75 35.89
C PRO A 4 12.91 58.56 35.70
N GLN A 5 13.29 57.46 35.00
CA GLN A 5 12.61 56.14 35.06
C GLN A 5 13.63 55.03 34.68
N GLY A 6 13.72 53.84 35.26
CA GLY A 6 12.87 53.11 36.19
C GLY A 6 13.02 51.61 35.86
N GLU A 7 13.49 50.79 36.79
CA GLU A 7 13.55 49.33 36.69
C GLU A 7 12.19 48.75 36.30
N ARG A 8 12.17 47.77 35.38
CA ARG A 8 11.01 46.90 35.16
C ARG A 8 11.41 45.44 35.31
N SER A 9 10.95 44.87 36.40
CA SER A 9 10.80 43.43 36.63
C SER A 9 9.79 42.85 35.65
N PHE A 10 10.15 41.76 34.96
CA PHE A 10 9.19 40.97 34.18
C PHE A 10 8.78 39.72 34.98
N SER A 11 7.49 39.68 35.31
CA SER A 11 6.78 38.57 35.96
C SER A 11 6.62 37.39 34.99
N CYS A 12 7.12 36.21 35.38
CA CYS A 12 6.94 34.95 34.67
C CYS A 12 5.71 34.21 35.27
N ALA A 13 4.51 34.47 34.75
CA ALA A 13 3.26 34.01 35.39
C ALA A 13 2.26 33.14 34.55
N PRO A 14 2.44 32.78 33.26
CA PRO A 14 1.48 31.90 32.59
C PRO A 14 1.91 30.42 32.46
N ALA A 15 3.20 30.09 32.52
CA ALA A 15 3.68 28.72 32.24
C ALA A 15 3.44 27.72 33.39
N VAL A 16 3.42 28.19 34.64
CA VAL A 16 3.31 27.32 35.84
C VAL A 16 1.87 26.81 36.05
N LYS A 17 0.84 27.52 35.56
CA LYS A 17 -0.57 27.13 35.73
C LYS A 17 -0.99 25.96 34.83
N VAL A 18 -0.38 25.81 33.65
CA VAL A 18 -0.74 24.75 32.69
C VAL A 18 -0.20 23.39 33.16
N VAL A 19 0.99 23.37 33.76
CA VAL A 19 1.60 22.15 34.32
C VAL A 19 0.82 21.63 35.53
N ALA A 20 0.33 22.53 36.38
CA ALA A 20 -0.47 22.17 37.56
C ALA A 20 -1.82 21.52 37.19
N LEU A 21 -2.46 21.97 36.09
CA LEU A 21 -3.72 21.40 35.61
C LEU A 21 -3.55 19.98 35.05
N CYS A 22 -2.47 19.73 34.29
CA CYS A 22 -2.16 18.39 33.75
C CYS A 22 -1.84 17.36 34.85
N CYS A 23 -1.15 17.78 35.91
CA CYS A 23 -0.87 16.92 37.07
C CYS A 23 -2.13 16.59 37.89
N ALA A 24 -3.06 17.54 38.02
CA ALA A 24 -4.32 17.30 38.73
C ALA A 24 -5.27 16.39 37.95
N PHE A 25 -5.26 16.45 36.62
CA PHE A 25 -6.10 15.59 35.76
C PHE A 25 -5.57 14.16 35.67
N SER A 26 -4.24 13.97 35.65
CA SER A 26 -3.60 12.64 35.61
C SER A 26 -3.89 11.78 36.84
N ARG A 27 -4.09 12.39 38.02
CA ARG A 27 -4.46 11.65 39.25
C ARG A 27 -5.89 11.10 39.23
N ARG A 28 -6.75 11.54 38.32
CA ARG A 28 -8.17 11.15 38.26
C ARG A 28 -8.46 9.98 37.30
N LEU A 29 -7.52 9.61 36.42
CA LEU A 29 -7.75 8.67 35.32
C LEU A 29 -6.90 7.39 35.34
N HIS A 30 -5.96 7.21 36.29
CA HIS A 30 -5.09 6.03 36.36
C HIS A 30 -4.40 5.65 35.01
N ILE A 31 -3.98 6.66 34.24
CA ILE A 31 -3.17 6.47 33.02
C ILE A 31 -1.74 6.89 33.35
N VAL A 32 -0.98 5.97 33.93
CA VAL A 32 0.48 6.07 34.14
C VAL A 32 1.03 5.03 33.19
N ASP A 33 1.48 5.38 31.99
CA ASP A 33 2.93 5.52 31.74
C ASP A 33 3.27 6.41 30.52
N HIS A 34 2.27 6.86 29.75
CA HIS A 34 2.56 7.52 28.46
C HIS A 34 2.58 9.05 28.47
N LEU A 35 2.08 9.74 29.50
CA LEU A 35 2.12 11.22 29.51
C LEU A 35 3.46 11.83 29.95
N HIS A 36 4.30 11.10 30.70
CA HIS A 36 5.57 11.65 31.19
C HIS A 36 6.56 11.95 30.04
N THR A 37 6.56 11.11 28.99
CA THR A 37 7.46 11.28 27.84
C THR A 37 7.08 12.49 26.98
N TYR A 38 5.80 12.88 26.92
CA TYR A 38 5.33 14.00 26.12
C TYR A 38 5.61 15.38 26.74
N CYS A 39 5.72 15.46 28.07
CA CYS A 39 6.06 16.72 28.75
C CYS A 39 7.55 17.11 28.58
N CYS A 40 8.44 16.13 28.34
CA CYS A 40 9.86 16.41 28.09
C CYS A 40 10.11 17.08 26.73
N VAL A 41 9.29 16.81 25.71
CA VAL A 41 9.47 17.36 24.35
C VAL A 41 9.18 18.86 24.29
N THR A 42 8.27 19.37 25.13
CA THR A 42 7.99 20.82 25.20
C THR A 42 8.97 21.59 26.09
N ALA A 43 9.62 20.93 27.06
CA ALA A 43 10.60 21.57 27.93
C ALA A 43 11.96 21.82 27.25
N HIS A 44 12.37 20.99 26.27
CA HIS A 44 13.64 21.17 25.56
C HIS A 44 13.62 22.28 24.48
N CYS A 45 12.45 22.73 24.03
CA CYS A 45 12.36 23.85 23.08
C CYS A 45 12.40 25.25 23.72
N SER A 46 12.52 25.35 25.04
CA SER A 46 12.47 26.65 25.75
C SER A 46 13.84 27.32 25.95
N HIS A 47 14.94 26.67 25.57
CA HIS A 47 16.31 27.18 25.79
C HIS A 47 17.14 27.38 24.51
N GLY A 48 16.53 27.28 23.31
CA GLY A 48 17.23 27.49 22.04
C GLY A 48 16.65 28.65 21.25
N HIS A 49 17.46 29.67 21.00
CA HIS A 49 17.19 30.74 20.03
C HIS A 49 17.14 30.15 18.60
N HIS A 50 16.03 29.53 18.19
CA HIS A 50 15.60 29.41 16.79
C HIS A 50 14.17 28.84 16.74
N ARG A 51 13.18 29.71 16.48
CA ARG A 51 11.81 29.26 16.19
C ARG A 51 11.75 28.75 14.76
N SER A 52 11.61 27.43 14.56
CA SER A 52 11.23 26.89 13.25
C SER A 52 9.70 26.85 13.14
N HIS A 53 9.16 27.16 11.96
CA HIS A 53 7.72 27.12 11.65
C HIS A 53 7.07 25.76 11.97
N ASN A 54 7.86 24.69 12.04
CA ASN A 54 7.40 23.32 12.32
C ASN A 54 6.96 23.11 13.78
N CYS A 55 7.56 23.81 14.75
CA CYS A 55 7.16 23.70 16.17
C CYS A 55 5.76 24.28 16.44
N THR A 56 5.36 25.31 15.69
CA THR A 56 4.05 25.95 15.85
C THR A 56 2.93 25.11 15.22
N LEU A 57 3.23 24.37 14.14
CA LEU A 57 2.32 23.42 13.50
C LEU A 57 2.04 22.20 14.37
N LEU A 58 3.08 21.64 15.01
CA LEU A 58 2.93 20.52 15.96
C LEU A 58 2.09 20.90 17.18
N ALA A 59 2.32 22.08 17.77
CA ALA A 59 1.54 22.55 18.92
C ALA A 59 0.05 22.80 18.56
N ARG A 60 -0.23 23.31 17.35
CA ARG A 60 -1.59 23.52 16.85
C ARG A 60 -2.30 22.20 16.53
N GLY A 61 -1.61 21.23 15.92
CA GLY A 61 -2.15 19.91 15.63
C GLY A 61 -2.49 19.13 16.91
N ILE A 62 -1.65 19.23 17.94
CA ILE A 62 -1.89 18.57 19.23
C ILE A 62 -3.10 19.20 19.93
N THR A 63 -3.24 20.53 19.94
CA THR A 63 -4.39 21.22 20.57
C THR A 63 -5.72 20.89 19.88
N ALA A 64 -5.71 20.73 18.55
CA ALA A 64 -6.89 20.28 17.81
C ALA A 64 -7.28 18.84 18.16
N LEU A 65 -6.29 17.95 18.35
CA LEU A 65 -6.51 16.55 18.74
C LEU A 65 -7.11 16.44 20.14
N THR A 66 -6.65 17.24 21.11
CA THR A 66 -7.19 17.24 22.48
C THR A 66 -8.61 17.80 22.54
N THR A 67 -8.95 18.75 21.65
CA THR A 67 -10.29 19.36 21.59
C THR A 67 -11.30 18.39 20.97
N ALA A 68 -10.91 17.69 19.89
CA ALA A 68 -11.74 16.67 19.24
C ALA A 68 -12.07 15.47 20.15
N LEU A 69 -11.17 15.12 21.08
CA LEU A 69 -11.36 14.04 22.04
C LEU A 69 -12.36 14.37 23.17
N THR A 70 -12.76 15.65 23.32
CA THR A 70 -13.69 16.07 24.40
C THR A 70 -15.14 16.21 23.98
N THR A 71 -15.47 16.11 22.68
CA THR A 71 -16.83 16.45 22.17
C THR A 71 -17.57 15.31 21.47
N THR A 72 -17.13 14.05 21.58
CA THR A 72 -17.87 12.93 20.96
C THR A 72 -18.13 11.81 21.96
N THR A 73 -19.22 11.95 22.72
CA THR A 73 -19.93 10.82 23.31
C THR A 73 -20.80 10.20 22.23
N ASP A 74 -20.23 9.38 21.35
CA ASP A 74 -20.90 8.21 20.75
C ASP A 74 -20.01 7.52 19.69
N SER A 75 -20.10 6.19 19.63
CA SER A 75 -19.39 5.23 18.75
C SER A 75 -17.95 4.82 19.16
N HIS A 76 -17.86 4.07 20.26
CA HIS A 76 -16.60 3.62 20.87
C HIS A 76 -15.83 2.50 20.13
N THR A 77 -16.36 1.88 19.08
CA THR A 77 -15.75 0.69 18.44
C THR A 77 -15.00 0.98 17.14
N SER A 78 -15.52 1.83 16.26
CA SER A 78 -14.86 2.14 14.97
C SER A 78 -13.57 2.96 15.13
N ASN A 79 -13.53 3.84 16.14
CA ASN A 79 -12.35 4.67 16.41
C ASN A 79 -11.17 3.87 16.98
N MET A 80 -11.42 2.75 17.68
CA MET A 80 -10.35 1.95 18.29
C MET A 80 -9.51 1.16 17.27
N LEU A 81 -10.08 0.73 16.14
CA LEU A 81 -9.33 0.04 15.09
C LEU A 81 -8.40 1.03 14.35
N ALA A 82 -8.94 2.19 13.97
CA ALA A 82 -8.17 3.28 13.37
C ALA A 82 -7.05 3.79 14.30
N LEU A 83 -7.34 3.97 15.60
CA LEU A 83 -6.33 4.34 16.60
C LEU A 83 -5.29 3.25 16.86
N ARG A 84 -5.66 1.97 16.79
CA ARG A 84 -4.69 0.85 16.91
C ARG A 84 -3.78 0.75 15.69
N HIS A 85 -4.27 1.00 14.48
CA HIS A 85 -3.44 1.12 13.28
C HIS A 85 -2.48 2.32 13.38
N LEU A 86 -2.97 3.46 13.88
CA LEU A 86 -2.14 4.65 14.08
C LEU A 86 -1.09 4.46 15.19
N ALA A 87 -1.43 3.76 16.28
CA ALA A 87 -0.52 3.47 17.38
C ALA A 87 0.53 2.40 17.02
N ARG A 88 0.21 1.44 16.13
CA ARG A 88 1.21 0.51 15.58
C ARG A 88 2.24 1.21 14.70
N ARG A 89 1.87 2.30 14.01
CA ARG A 89 2.82 3.12 13.23
C ARG A 89 3.87 3.82 14.10
N THR A 90 3.57 4.12 15.37
CA THR A 90 4.51 4.79 16.29
C THR A 90 5.28 3.85 17.22
N ALA A 91 4.81 2.61 17.42
CA ALA A 91 5.45 1.63 18.31
C ALA A 91 6.54 0.76 17.62
N ALA A 92 6.77 0.90 16.32
CA ALA A 92 7.92 0.31 15.65
C ALA A 92 9.20 0.99 16.15
N ARG A 93 9.78 0.45 17.22
CA ARG A 93 11.14 0.75 17.70
C ARG A 93 12.10 0.75 16.51
N GLY A 94 12.87 1.81 16.39
CA GLY A 94 13.75 2.09 15.25
C GLY A 94 14.74 0.97 14.98
N PHE A 95 14.37 0.05 14.08
CA PHE A 95 15.30 -0.36 13.04
C PHE A 95 15.34 0.78 12.04
N ALA A 96 16.53 1.33 11.78
CA ALA A 96 16.71 2.09 10.55
C ALA A 96 16.38 1.11 9.43
N THR A 97 15.17 1.22 8.87
CA THR A 97 14.81 0.54 7.65
C THR A 97 15.79 1.04 6.61
N SER A 98 16.78 0.21 6.29
CA SER A 98 17.38 0.28 4.96
C SER A 98 16.20 0.19 4.01
N THR A 99 15.79 1.33 3.48
CA THR A 99 14.93 1.39 2.31
C THR A 99 15.78 0.80 1.22
N ASN A 100 15.77 -0.53 1.13
CA ASN A 100 16.27 -1.23 -0.02
C ASN A 100 15.33 -0.80 -1.14
N SER A 101 15.63 0.34 -1.75
CA SER A 101 14.83 0.98 -2.80
C SER A 101 15.04 0.22 -4.10
N ARG A 102 14.80 -1.10 -4.03
CA ARG A 102 14.75 -1.95 -5.20
C ARG A 102 13.47 -1.59 -5.94
N THR A 103 13.63 -1.24 -7.21
CA THR A 103 12.49 -1.19 -8.14
C THR A 103 12.09 -2.61 -8.50
N TRP A 104 10.82 -2.93 -8.27
CA TRP A 104 10.22 -4.21 -8.62
C TRP A 104 9.81 -4.22 -10.09
N LYS A 105 10.08 -5.32 -10.79
CA LYS A 105 9.60 -5.52 -12.16
C LYS A 105 8.30 -6.32 -12.14
N VAL A 106 7.23 -5.76 -12.70
CA VAL A 106 5.92 -6.40 -12.78
C VAL A 106 5.54 -6.60 -14.26
N TYR A 107 5.28 -7.83 -14.67
CA TYR A 107 4.82 -8.13 -16.03
C TYR A 107 3.32 -8.39 -16.06
N LEU A 108 2.58 -7.66 -16.90
CA LEU A 108 1.12 -7.73 -17.03
C LEU A 108 0.71 -8.50 -18.31
N SER A 109 0.51 -9.81 -18.18
CA SER A 109 0.04 -10.68 -19.26
C SER A 109 -1.48 -10.80 -19.34
N GLY A 110 -1.98 -11.17 -20.51
CA GLY A 110 -3.36 -11.55 -20.74
C GLY A 110 -4.18 -10.52 -21.50
N GLU A 111 -5.49 -10.57 -21.27
CA GLU A 111 -6.55 -9.77 -21.90
C GLU A 111 -6.16 -8.34 -22.31
N ILE A 112 -6.51 -7.90 -23.53
CA ILE A 112 -6.11 -6.58 -24.11
C ILE A 112 -7.28 -5.67 -24.50
N HIS A 113 -8.53 -6.04 -24.20
CA HIS A 113 -9.76 -5.33 -24.59
C HIS A 113 -10.43 -4.57 -23.43
N SER A 114 -9.70 -4.30 -22.34
CA SER A 114 -10.17 -3.48 -21.23
C SER A 114 -9.02 -2.70 -20.56
N ASP A 115 -9.36 -1.85 -19.60
CA ASP A 115 -8.53 -0.80 -19.00
C ASP A 115 -7.73 -1.22 -17.76
N TRP A 116 -7.64 -2.51 -17.44
CA TRP A 116 -7.02 -2.93 -16.18
C TRP A 116 -5.53 -2.61 -16.05
N ARG A 117 -4.79 -2.58 -17.16
CA ARG A 117 -3.36 -2.27 -17.10
C ARG A 117 -3.17 -0.81 -16.69
N GLU A 118 -4.02 0.05 -17.21
CA GLU A 118 -4.12 1.46 -16.87
C GLU A 118 -4.50 1.61 -15.39
N VAL A 119 -5.52 0.89 -14.91
CA VAL A 119 -5.90 0.90 -13.48
C VAL A 119 -4.73 0.49 -12.57
N ILE A 120 -3.96 -0.54 -12.94
CA ILE A 120 -2.78 -0.95 -12.17
C ILE A 120 -1.69 0.11 -12.24
N GLY A 121 -1.38 0.62 -13.44
CA GLY A 121 -0.37 1.65 -13.65
C GLY A 121 -0.65 2.93 -12.86
N ASP A 122 -1.89 3.40 -12.92
CA ASP A 122 -2.35 4.57 -12.18
C ASP A 122 -2.31 4.32 -10.67
N GLY A 123 -2.75 3.16 -10.20
CA GLY A 123 -2.74 2.82 -8.78
C GLY A 123 -1.32 2.72 -8.20
N VAL A 124 -0.39 2.12 -8.95
CA VAL A 124 1.04 2.06 -8.61
C VAL A 124 1.64 3.47 -8.53
N ALA A 125 1.34 4.32 -9.52
CA ALA A 125 1.82 5.69 -9.57
C ALA A 125 1.27 6.55 -8.43
N GLN A 126 -0.04 6.47 -8.16
CA GLN A 126 -0.71 7.19 -7.07
C GLN A 126 -0.12 6.84 -5.69
N ARG A 127 0.29 5.59 -5.49
CA ARG A 127 0.90 5.12 -4.25
C ARG A 127 2.43 5.32 -4.20
N ASN A 128 3.02 5.85 -5.27
CA ASN A 128 4.47 6.01 -5.43
C ASN A 128 5.24 4.70 -5.18
N LEU A 129 4.69 3.57 -5.63
CA LEU A 129 5.37 2.28 -5.47
C LEU A 129 6.60 2.22 -6.40
N PRO A 130 7.74 1.69 -5.93
CA PRO A 130 8.94 1.53 -6.75
C PRO A 130 8.76 0.34 -7.71
N VAL A 131 7.94 0.51 -8.75
CA VAL A 131 7.59 -0.54 -9.71
C VAL A 131 7.86 -0.06 -11.13
N THR A 132 8.42 -0.95 -11.96
CA THR A 132 8.40 -0.83 -13.42
C THR A 132 7.44 -1.87 -13.97
N ILE A 133 6.55 -1.43 -14.86
CA ILE A 133 5.53 -2.28 -15.46
C ILE A 133 5.93 -2.59 -16.91
N ASP A 134 5.99 -3.89 -17.22
CA ASP A 134 6.17 -4.41 -18.56
C ASP A 134 4.90 -5.13 -19.03
N ALA A 135 4.70 -5.19 -20.36
CA ALA A 135 3.53 -5.80 -20.98
C ALA A 135 3.86 -6.38 -22.37
N PRO A 136 3.05 -7.32 -22.88
CA PRO A 136 3.12 -7.72 -24.28
C PRO A 136 2.79 -6.54 -25.21
N ASN A 137 3.01 -6.72 -26.52
CA ASN A 137 2.46 -5.77 -27.49
C ASN A 137 0.92 -5.85 -27.42
N THR A 138 0.27 -4.73 -27.14
CA THR A 138 -1.20 -4.63 -27.02
C THR A 138 -1.86 -4.21 -28.33
N SER A 139 -1.08 -3.85 -29.35
CA SER A 139 -1.58 -3.65 -30.71
C SER A 139 -1.83 -5.00 -31.38
N HIS A 140 -3.10 -5.30 -31.64
CA HIS A 140 -3.52 -6.57 -32.22
C HIS A 140 -2.92 -6.77 -33.63
N GLU A 141 -2.97 -5.74 -34.46
CA GLU A 141 -2.42 -5.77 -35.83
C GLU A 141 -0.90 -5.97 -35.81
N ASP A 142 -0.17 -5.20 -35.00
CA ASP A 142 1.28 -5.33 -34.92
C ASP A 142 1.69 -6.71 -34.39
N SER A 143 0.95 -7.22 -33.39
CA SER A 143 1.22 -8.53 -32.81
C SER A 143 1.03 -9.66 -33.83
N ASP A 144 -0.03 -9.61 -34.64
CA ASP A 144 -0.34 -10.62 -35.65
C ASP A 144 0.65 -10.54 -36.83
N ASP A 145 0.97 -9.33 -37.29
CA ASP A 145 1.68 -9.12 -38.55
C ASP A 145 3.20 -9.05 -38.39
N CYS A 146 3.72 -8.85 -37.17
CA CYS A 146 5.16 -8.67 -36.94
C CYS A 146 6.04 -9.74 -37.58
N GLY A 147 5.59 -11.00 -37.56
CA GLY A 147 6.30 -12.13 -38.14
C GLY A 147 6.50 -11.99 -39.64
N ALA A 148 5.44 -11.65 -40.37
CA ALA A 148 5.46 -11.48 -41.81
C ALA A 148 6.18 -10.19 -42.23
N ILE A 149 5.93 -9.10 -41.52
CA ILE A 149 6.59 -7.81 -41.77
C ILE A 149 8.11 -7.93 -41.64
N ILE A 150 8.60 -8.64 -40.61
CA ILE A 150 10.04 -8.70 -40.29
C ILE A 150 10.75 -9.85 -41.03
N LEU A 151 10.13 -11.04 -41.12
CA LEU A 151 10.78 -12.26 -41.64
C LEU A 151 10.28 -12.66 -43.04
N GLY A 152 9.51 -11.79 -43.69
CA GLY A 152 8.90 -12.03 -44.99
C GLY A 152 7.54 -12.72 -44.90
N ASP A 153 6.70 -12.43 -45.89
CA ASP A 153 5.32 -12.88 -45.98
C ASP A 153 5.18 -14.40 -46.14
N GLU A 154 4.00 -14.93 -45.83
CA GLU A 154 3.65 -16.35 -45.92
C GLU A 154 2.23 -16.52 -46.43
N GLU A 155 2.06 -17.28 -47.52
CA GLU A 155 0.73 -17.56 -48.08
C GLU A 155 -0.14 -18.42 -47.14
N LYS A 156 0.49 -19.26 -46.31
CA LYS A 156 -0.20 -20.21 -45.43
C LYS A 156 -0.37 -19.62 -44.04
N ARG A 157 -1.64 -19.41 -43.64
CA ARG A 157 -2.01 -18.88 -42.33
C ARG A 157 -1.29 -19.54 -41.13
N PRO A 158 -1.13 -20.88 -41.05
CA PRO A 158 -0.40 -21.48 -39.93
C PRO A 158 1.08 -21.07 -39.84
N ASN A 159 1.75 -20.83 -40.98
CA ASN A 159 3.13 -20.33 -40.98
C ASN A 159 3.18 -18.87 -40.56
N TYR A 160 2.23 -18.07 -41.06
CA TYR A 160 2.05 -16.66 -40.72
C TYR A 160 1.92 -16.45 -39.21
N ASP A 161 0.93 -17.11 -38.59
CA ASP A 161 0.67 -17.02 -37.16
C ASP A 161 1.85 -17.54 -36.33
N ASN A 162 2.55 -18.59 -36.81
CA ASN A 162 3.71 -19.14 -36.13
C ASN A 162 4.89 -18.16 -36.10
N LYS A 163 5.14 -17.43 -37.20
CA LYS A 163 6.19 -16.39 -37.23
C LYS A 163 5.90 -15.29 -36.20
N GLY A 164 4.68 -14.75 -36.21
CA GLY A 164 4.27 -13.71 -35.25
C GLY A 164 4.37 -14.21 -33.81
N ALA A 165 3.79 -15.38 -33.53
CA ALA A 165 3.85 -16.00 -32.22
C ALA A 165 5.28 -16.21 -31.71
N ARG A 166 6.22 -16.64 -32.56
CA ARG A 166 7.63 -16.83 -32.16
C ARG A 166 8.33 -15.53 -31.80
N LEU A 167 8.10 -14.45 -32.53
CA LEU A 167 8.69 -13.14 -32.20
C LEU A 167 8.10 -12.60 -30.90
N ASN A 168 6.79 -12.70 -30.73
CA ASN A 168 6.13 -12.33 -29.47
C ASN A 168 6.65 -13.18 -28.30
N LEU A 169 6.87 -14.48 -28.49
CA LEU A 169 7.45 -15.36 -27.46
C LEU A 169 8.88 -14.95 -27.06
N ILE A 170 9.72 -14.47 -27.98
CA ILE A 170 11.05 -13.95 -27.62
C ILE A 170 10.90 -12.79 -26.62
N ARG A 171 10.03 -11.83 -26.93
CA ARG A 171 9.75 -10.68 -26.07
C ARG A 171 9.14 -11.11 -24.73
N THR A 172 8.02 -11.83 -24.77
CA THR A 172 7.25 -12.23 -23.58
C THR A 172 8.07 -13.09 -22.63
N ARG A 173 8.83 -14.07 -23.13
CA ARG A 173 9.69 -14.90 -22.28
C ARG A 173 10.80 -14.10 -21.62
N THR A 174 11.39 -13.15 -22.35
CA THR A 174 12.42 -12.26 -21.81
C THR A 174 11.86 -11.42 -20.66
N LEU A 175 10.70 -10.81 -20.86
CA LEU A 175 10.08 -9.94 -19.86
C LEU A 175 9.56 -10.73 -18.64
N ILE A 176 9.00 -11.93 -18.84
CA ILE A 176 8.62 -12.82 -17.73
C ILE A 176 9.86 -13.28 -16.95
N ASP A 177 10.93 -13.67 -17.65
CA ASP A 177 12.18 -14.11 -17.01
C ASP A 177 12.82 -13.00 -16.16
N ASP A 178 12.62 -11.74 -16.54
CA ASP A 178 13.10 -10.55 -15.82
C ASP A 178 12.18 -10.11 -14.67
N ALA A 179 10.90 -10.48 -14.69
CA ALA A 179 9.91 -10.00 -13.73
C ALA A 179 10.14 -10.57 -12.32
N ASP A 180 9.83 -9.75 -11.30
CA ASP A 180 9.72 -10.18 -9.91
C ASP A 180 8.33 -10.75 -9.63
N VAL A 181 7.29 -10.10 -10.17
CA VAL A 181 5.89 -10.51 -10.08
C VAL A 181 5.29 -10.55 -11.48
N VAL A 182 4.53 -11.61 -11.77
CA VAL A 182 3.77 -11.75 -13.01
C VAL A 182 2.29 -11.70 -12.66
N VAL A 183 1.57 -10.79 -13.28
CA VAL A 183 0.10 -10.69 -13.18
C VAL A 183 -0.49 -11.18 -14.49
N VAL A 184 -1.36 -12.17 -14.43
CA VAL A 184 -2.03 -12.73 -15.61
C VAL A 184 -3.53 -12.47 -15.50
N ARG A 185 -4.06 -11.65 -16.41
CA ARG A 185 -5.50 -11.39 -16.50
C ARG A 185 -6.21 -12.40 -17.40
N PHE A 186 -7.26 -13.02 -16.86
CA PHE A 186 -8.24 -13.79 -17.61
C PHE A 186 -9.57 -13.02 -17.77
N GLY A 187 -9.98 -12.79 -19.01
CA GLY A 187 -11.28 -12.21 -19.36
C GLY A 187 -12.38 -13.27 -19.51
N ASP A 188 -13.62 -12.82 -19.73
CA ASP A 188 -14.82 -13.67 -19.91
C ASP A 188 -15.15 -13.95 -21.38
N LYS A 189 -14.79 -13.04 -22.28
CA LYS A 189 -15.25 -13.05 -23.69
C LYS A 189 -14.49 -14.02 -24.60
N TYR A 190 -13.18 -14.18 -24.41
CA TYR A 190 -12.31 -14.93 -25.32
C TYR A 190 -11.54 -16.04 -24.62
N ARG A 191 -11.22 -17.12 -25.35
CA ARG A 191 -10.32 -18.17 -24.87
C ARG A 191 -8.88 -17.67 -24.90
N GLN A 192 -8.33 -17.36 -23.73
CA GLN A 192 -7.01 -16.74 -23.58
C GLN A 192 -5.92 -17.78 -23.37
N TRP A 193 -5.69 -18.61 -24.39
CA TRP A 193 -4.68 -19.67 -24.33
C TRP A 193 -3.26 -19.14 -24.18
N ASN A 194 -2.96 -17.97 -24.74
CA ASN A 194 -1.71 -17.27 -24.53
C ASN A 194 -1.52 -16.87 -23.06
N ALA A 195 -2.54 -16.34 -22.40
CA ALA A 195 -2.49 -15.99 -20.98
C ALA A 195 -2.28 -17.24 -20.10
N ALA A 196 -2.98 -18.33 -20.41
CA ALA A 196 -2.81 -19.60 -19.70
C ALA A 196 -1.40 -20.18 -19.88
N PHE A 197 -0.83 -20.06 -21.08
CA PHE A 197 0.54 -20.46 -21.36
C PHE A 197 1.55 -19.61 -20.58
N ASP A 198 1.38 -18.29 -20.57
CA ASP A 198 2.23 -17.36 -19.82
C ASP A 198 2.18 -17.63 -18.31
N ALA A 199 1.00 -17.90 -17.75
CA ALA A 199 0.86 -18.29 -16.34
C ALA A 199 1.63 -19.59 -16.04
N GLY A 200 1.47 -20.62 -16.89
CA GLY A 200 2.22 -21.86 -16.75
C GLY A 200 3.72 -21.68 -16.87
N TYR A 201 4.19 -20.86 -17.81
CA TYR A 201 5.60 -20.53 -17.98
C TYR A 201 6.16 -19.77 -16.76
N ALA A 202 5.45 -18.76 -16.27
CA ALA A 202 5.83 -18.01 -15.07
C ALA A 202 5.94 -18.92 -13.84
N THR A 203 4.95 -19.79 -13.62
CA THR A 203 4.98 -20.80 -12.54
C THR A 203 6.17 -21.74 -12.69
N ALA A 204 6.43 -22.26 -13.90
CA ALA A 204 7.56 -23.15 -14.15
C ALA A 204 8.92 -22.48 -13.89
N LYS A 205 9.00 -21.15 -14.07
CA LYS A 205 10.19 -20.33 -13.77
C LYS A 205 10.29 -19.91 -12.31
N GLY A 206 9.34 -20.30 -11.46
CA GLY A 206 9.29 -19.95 -10.03
C GLY A 206 8.97 -18.48 -9.77
N LYS A 207 8.26 -17.82 -10.70
CA LYS A 207 7.85 -16.41 -10.55
C LYS A 207 6.67 -16.29 -9.59
N ALA A 208 6.61 -15.17 -8.87
CA ALA A 208 5.43 -14.84 -8.06
C ALA A 208 4.25 -14.55 -9.00
N LEU A 209 3.29 -15.47 -9.05
CA LEU A 209 2.13 -15.36 -9.93
C LEU A 209 0.92 -14.78 -9.18
N VAL A 210 0.31 -13.76 -9.78
CA VAL A 210 -1.01 -13.24 -9.40
C VAL A 210 -1.96 -13.46 -10.57
N THR A 211 -3.13 -14.05 -10.34
CA THR A 211 -4.19 -14.13 -11.35
C THR A 211 -5.21 -13.04 -11.13
N LEU A 212 -5.73 -12.46 -12.22
CA LEU A 212 -6.79 -11.45 -12.20
C LEU A 212 -7.93 -11.91 -13.09
N HIS A 213 -9.11 -12.17 -12.54
CA HIS A 213 -10.26 -12.60 -13.35
C HIS A 213 -11.59 -12.43 -12.62
N PRO A 214 -12.71 -12.22 -13.34
CA PRO A 214 -14.03 -12.20 -12.69
C PRO A 214 -14.36 -13.57 -12.06
N PRO A 215 -15.23 -13.63 -11.04
CA PRO A 215 -15.58 -14.89 -10.37
C PRO A 215 -16.11 -15.98 -11.30
N GLY A 216 -16.83 -15.57 -12.36
CA GLY A 216 -17.49 -16.47 -13.30
C GLY A 216 -16.56 -17.42 -14.06
N VAL A 217 -15.26 -17.10 -14.17
CA VAL A 217 -14.27 -17.97 -14.84
C VAL A 217 -13.38 -18.75 -13.88
N SER A 218 -13.51 -18.54 -12.56
CA SER A 218 -12.63 -19.12 -11.53
C SER A 218 -12.56 -20.65 -11.59
N HIS A 219 -13.71 -21.31 -11.82
CA HIS A 219 -13.76 -22.78 -11.89
C HIS A 219 -12.90 -23.35 -13.03
N MET A 220 -12.89 -22.68 -14.19
CA MET A 220 -12.10 -23.10 -15.36
C MET A 220 -10.60 -22.85 -15.15
N LEU A 221 -10.25 -21.99 -14.21
CA LEU A 221 -8.87 -21.62 -13.88
C LEU A 221 -8.36 -22.32 -12.62
N LYS A 222 -9.07 -23.32 -12.07
CA LYS A 222 -8.74 -23.93 -10.77
C LYS A 222 -7.30 -24.45 -10.68
N GLU A 223 -6.75 -25.04 -11.75
CA GLU A 223 -5.34 -25.48 -11.78
C GLU A 223 -4.36 -24.30 -11.85
N VAL A 224 -4.70 -23.24 -12.59
CA VAL A 224 -3.88 -22.02 -12.67
C VAL A 224 -3.88 -21.31 -11.32
N ASN A 225 -5.06 -21.11 -10.73
CA ASN A 225 -5.27 -20.47 -9.44
C ASN A 225 -4.60 -21.26 -8.29
N ALA A 226 -4.54 -22.59 -8.37
CA ALA A 226 -3.82 -23.39 -7.40
C ALA A 226 -2.30 -23.09 -7.36
N THR A 227 -1.74 -22.52 -8.44
CA THR A 227 -0.33 -22.12 -8.50
C THR A 227 -0.09 -20.64 -8.24
N ALA A 228 -1.16 -19.83 -8.21
CA ALA A 228 -1.07 -18.40 -7.95
C ALA A 228 -0.88 -18.12 -6.45
N LEU A 229 -0.08 -17.11 -6.12
CA LEU A 229 0.10 -16.64 -4.75
C LEU A 229 -1.03 -15.71 -4.29
N ALA A 230 -1.75 -15.11 -5.25
CA ALA A 230 -2.97 -14.36 -5.02
C ALA A 230 -3.92 -14.49 -6.24
N VAL A 231 -5.22 -14.55 -5.95
CA VAL A 231 -6.29 -14.52 -6.95
C VAL A 231 -7.08 -13.23 -6.72
N CYS A 232 -7.07 -12.35 -7.71
CA CYS A 232 -7.76 -11.06 -7.70
C CYS A 232 -8.98 -11.11 -8.62
N GLU A 233 -10.06 -10.46 -8.21
CA GLU A 233 -11.30 -10.31 -8.97
C GLU A 233 -11.35 -8.98 -9.74
N ASP A 234 -10.65 -7.96 -9.25
CA ASP A 234 -10.52 -6.66 -9.89
C ASP A 234 -9.09 -6.10 -9.83
N ALA A 235 -8.78 -5.18 -10.74
CA ALA A 235 -7.43 -4.65 -10.91
C ALA A 235 -6.93 -3.86 -9.68
N SER A 236 -7.83 -3.26 -8.89
CA SER A 236 -7.42 -2.52 -7.68
C SER A 236 -6.88 -3.45 -6.59
N GLN A 237 -7.34 -4.71 -6.53
CA GLN A 237 -6.77 -5.71 -5.63
C GLN A 237 -5.33 -6.06 -5.99
N VAL A 238 -4.97 -6.03 -7.28
CA VAL A 238 -3.58 -6.22 -7.70
C VAL A 238 -2.70 -5.08 -7.15
N VAL A 239 -3.19 -3.84 -7.18
CA VAL A 239 -2.49 -2.69 -6.59
C VAL A 239 -2.33 -2.85 -5.08
N ASP A 240 -3.38 -3.30 -4.38
CA ASP A 240 -3.32 -3.60 -2.94
C ASP A 240 -2.31 -4.71 -2.60
N VAL A 241 -2.28 -5.77 -3.41
CA VAL A 241 -1.29 -6.85 -3.27
C VAL A 241 0.12 -6.30 -3.47
N LEU A 242 0.36 -5.55 -4.54
CA LEU A 242 1.69 -4.97 -4.83
C LEU A 242 2.15 -4.02 -3.71
N ASP A 243 1.28 -3.15 -3.22
CA ASP A 243 1.60 -2.24 -2.12
C ASP A 243 1.99 -3.03 -0.87
N TYR A 244 1.17 -4.01 -0.47
CA TYR A 244 1.43 -4.82 0.72
C TYR A 244 2.74 -5.59 0.62
N VAL A 245 3.02 -6.26 -0.50
CA VAL A 245 4.25 -7.07 -0.63
C VAL A 245 5.52 -6.20 -0.70
N ILE A 246 5.42 -4.98 -1.20
CA ILE A 246 6.56 -4.06 -1.34
C ILE A 246 6.81 -3.28 -0.04
N THR A 247 5.76 -2.74 0.57
CA THR A 247 5.86 -1.77 1.67
C THR A 247 5.49 -2.36 3.03
N GLY A 248 4.78 -3.49 3.05
CA GLY A 248 4.15 -4.05 4.25
C GLY A 248 2.92 -3.26 4.73
N ALA A 249 2.49 -2.24 3.99
CA ALA A 249 1.31 -1.45 4.34
C ALA A 249 0.04 -2.24 4.04
N LEU A 250 -0.78 -2.46 5.08
CA LEU A 250 -2.08 -3.09 4.92
C LEU A 250 -3.12 -2.00 4.58
N PRO A 251 -3.93 -2.18 3.51
CA PRO A 251 -5.02 -1.26 3.19
C PRO A 251 -6.17 -1.41 4.19
N GLU A 252 -7.09 -0.46 4.18
CA GLU A 252 -8.37 -0.62 4.89
C GLU A 252 -9.17 -1.80 4.30
N PRO A 253 -9.93 -2.53 5.12
CA PRO A 253 -10.71 -3.67 4.64
C PRO A 253 -11.71 -3.28 3.55
N ARG A 254 -11.72 -4.03 2.44
CA ARG A 254 -12.64 -3.79 1.32
C ARG A 254 -14.12 -4.01 1.68
N ASP A 255 -14.40 -4.90 2.64
CA ASP A 255 -15.74 -5.11 3.21
C ASP A 255 -16.20 -3.96 4.13
N GLY A 256 -15.38 -2.92 4.26
CA GLY A 256 -15.63 -1.75 5.09
C GLY A 256 -15.78 -2.11 6.58
N PRO A 257 -16.64 -1.40 7.33
CA PRO A 257 -16.80 -1.62 8.77
C PRO A 257 -17.42 -2.99 9.12
N GLY A 258 -17.89 -3.75 8.13
CA GLY A 258 -18.38 -5.11 8.31
C GLY A 258 -17.27 -6.16 8.44
N PHE A 259 -16.02 -5.80 8.10
CA PHE A 259 -14.89 -6.71 8.24
C PHE A 259 -14.65 -7.04 9.71
N LYS A 260 -14.63 -8.34 10.00
CA LYS A 260 -14.21 -8.89 11.29
C LYS A 260 -12.98 -9.75 11.08
N THR A 261 -11.95 -9.50 11.87
CA THR A 261 -10.76 -10.34 11.99
C THR A 261 -11.16 -11.75 12.43
N MET A 262 -10.34 -12.76 12.12
CA MET A 262 -10.60 -14.13 12.59
C MET A 262 -10.71 -14.22 14.12
N MET A 263 -9.94 -13.40 14.85
CA MET A 263 -10.02 -13.28 16.30
C MET A 263 -11.41 -12.84 16.78
N GLU A 264 -12.06 -11.92 16.07
CA GLU A 264 -13.42 -11.46 16.36
C GLU A 264 -14.49 -12.47 15.94
N ARG A 265 -14.25 -13.26 14.89
CA ARG A 265 -15.20 -14.28 14.39
C ARG A 265 -15.21 -15.55 15.24
N GLN A 266 -14.03 -16.06 15.60
CA GLN A 266 -13.88 -17.32 16.32
C GLN A 266 -13.85 -17.15 17.84
N GLY A 267 -13.74 -15.91 18.34
CA GLY A 267 -13.69 -15.57 19.75
C GLY A 267 -12.44 -16.13 20.43
N ALA A 268 -11.39 -15.31 20.62
CA ALA A 268 -10.14 -15.63 21.35
C ALA A 268 -9.45 -16.99 21.04
N GLY A 269 -9.88 -17.73 20.02
CA GLY A 269 -9.28 -18.98 19.52
C GLY A 269 -7.99 -18.73 18.76
N ASN A 270 -7.19 -17.76 19.21
CA ASN A 270 -5.84 -17.58 18.74
C ASN A 270 -5.00 -18.74 19.32
N PRO A 271 -4.40 -19.63 18.50
CA PRO A 271 -3.48 -20.65 19.01
C PRO A 271 -2.20 -20.05 19.62
N ASN A 272 -1.99 -18.72 19.48
CA ASN A 272 -0.85 -18.03 20.06
C ASN A 272 -1.25 -16.69 20.73
N PRO A 273 -1.89 -16.72 21.91
CA PRO A 273 -2.57 -15.57 22.51
C PRO A 273 -1.65 -14.50 23.15
N GLY A 274 -0.33 -14.49 22.88
CA GLY A 274 0.62 -13.64 23.61
C GLY A 274 1.83 -13.10 22.82
N GLY A 275 1.68 -12.85 21.51
CA GLY A 275 2.72 -12.19 20.70
C GLY A 275 2.68 -10.67 20.78
#